data_AF-A0A2E6TX22-F1
#
_entry.id   AF-A0A2E6TX22-F1
#
_cell.length_a   1.000
_cell.length_b   1.000
_cell.length_c   1.000
_cell.angle_alpha   90.00
_cell.angle_beta   90.00
_cell.angle_gamma   90.00
#
_symmetry.space_group_name_H-M   'P 1'
#
loop_
_entity.id
_entity.type
_entity.pdbx_description
1 polymer ?
#
loop_
_entity_poly.entity_id
_entity_poly.type
_entity_poly.pdbx_seq_one_letter_code
_entity_poly.pdbx_strand_id
1 'polypeptide(L)'
;MKLSLGIFMAVGLVVVAWADDEADSKGLRQKEAARYLKALPPEEFVGDMIFTMAQNFPAGQRKEFIDNMTRHLDFKAVEEATLDSLVRHLTAKELSALADFYSTPVGKSAMKKIGVCMKEMGPHIQLELQKAFLKTSQSIGTKPGLNLPLPRPAPEKGSPKK
;
A
#
# COMPACT_ATOMS: atom_id res chain seq x y z
N MET A 1 -31.67 -42.99 51.92
CA MET A 1 -30.30 -43.41 52.31
C MET A 1 -29.45 -43.52 51.04
N LYS A 2 -28.27 -42.85 51.05
CA LYS A 2 -27.08 -43.03 50.17
C LYS A 2 -27.28 -42.70 48.68
N LEU A 3 -26.96 -41.49 48.19
CA LEU A 3 -25.65 -40.91 47.83
C LEU A 3 -24.85 -41.75 46.79
N SER A 4 -24.75 -41.28 45.54
CA SER A 4 -23.44 -40.96 44.95
C SER A 4 -23.58 -40.08 43.71
N LEU A 5 -22.69 -39.09 43.68
CA LEU A 5 -22.44 -38.05 42.71
C LEU A 5 -21.48 -38.59 41.65
N GLY A 6 -21.73 -38.31 40.36
CA GLY A 6 -20.86 -38.72 39.26
C GLY A 6 -20.91 -37.70 38.12
N ILE A 7 -20.36 -36.52 38.36
CA ILE A 7 -20.07 -35.52 37.33
C ILE A 7 -18.93 -36.08 36.48
N PHE A 8 -19.21 -36.47 35.23
CA PHE A 8 -18.18 -36.62 34.21
C PHE A 8 -18.26 -35.43 33.27
N MET A 9 -17.36 -34.49 33.55
CA MET A 9 -17.01 -33.34 32.75
C MET A 9 -16.55 -33.82 31.37
N ALA A 10 -17.40 -33.68 30.36
CA ALA A 10 -17.01 -33.84 28.97
C ALA A 10 -16.09 -32.67 28.59
N VAL A 11 -14.79 -32.82 28.83
CA VAL A 11 -13.76 -31.92 28.31
C VAL A 11 -13.76 -32.10 26.80
N GLY A 12 -14.27 -31.08 26.11
CA GLY A 12 -14.27 -31.00 24.66
C GLY A 12 -12.84 -31.11 24.13
N LEU A 13 -12.62 -32.10 23.27
CA LEU A 13 -11.41 -32.22 22.47
C LEU A 13 -11.48 -31.14 21.39
N VAL A 14 -11.03 -29.93 21.71
CA VAL A 14 -10.73 -28.92 20.69
C VAL A 14 -9.49 -29.43 19.98
N VAL A 15 -9.69 -30.12 18.87
CA VAL A 15 -8.63 -30.33 17.88
C VAL A 15 -8.25 -28.95 17.39
N VAL A 16 -7.17 -28.39 17.93
CA VAL A 16 -6.46 -27.31 17.25
C VAL A 16 -5.92 -27.95 15.98
N ALA A 17 -6.60 -27.72 14.87
CA ALA A 17 -6.07 -28.03 13.56
C ALA A 17 -4.83 -27.15 13.38
N TRP A 18 -3.65 -27.74 13.57
CA TRP A 18 -2.44 -27.20 13.00
C TRP A 18 -2.65 -27.34 11.50
N ALA A 19 -3.09 -26.27 10.87
CA ALA A 19 -3.10 -26.20 9.41
C ALA A 19 -1.64 -26.38 9.00
N ASP A 20 -1.32 -27.57 8.51
CA ASP A 20 -0.09 -27.81 7.78
C ASP A 20 0.06 -26.64 6.80
N ASP A 21 1.14 -25.88 6.95
CA ASP A 21 1.62 -25.02 5.89
C ASP A 21 1.80 -25.95 4.70
N GLU A 22 0.84 -25.92 3.77
CA GLU A 22 1.00 -26.44 2.43
C GLU A 22 2.39 -26.01 1.98
N ALA A 23 3.33 -26.95 1.88
CA ALA A 23 4.76 -26.65 1.94
C ALA A 23 5.08 -25.49 0.99
N ASP A 24 5.45 -24.34 1.57
CA ASP A 24 5.60 -23.09 0.85
C ASP A 24 6.68 -23.24 -0.23
N SER A 25 6.23 -23.54 -1.44
CA SER A 25 7.07 -23.96 -2.55
C SER A 25 7.12 -22.87 -3.61
N LYS A 26 8.23 -22.81 -4.34
CA LYS A 26 8.38 -21.84 -5.44
C LYS A 26 7.23 -21.94 -6.46
N GLY A 27 6.79 -23.16 -6.79
CA GLY A 27 5.68 -23.37 -7.74
C GLY A 27 4.35 -22.82 -7.22
N LEU A 28 4.06 -23.01 -5.92
CA LEU A 28 2.85 -22.47 -5.31
C LEU A 28 2.91 -20.93 -5.23
N ARG A 29 4.05 -20.36 -4.84
CA ARG A 29 4.27 -18.91 -4.88
C ARG A 29 4.06 -18.34 -6.29
N GLN A 30 4.59 -18.99 -7.33
CA GLN A 30 4.40 -18.54 -8.72
C GLN A 30 2.93 -18.54 -9.12
N LYS A 31 2.19 -19.61 -8.80
CA LYS A 31 0.75 -19.70 -9.06
C LYS A 31 -0.01 -18.58 -8.38
N GLU A 32 0.26 -18.34 -7.09
CA GLU A 32 -0.47 -17.34 -6.32
C GLU A 32 -0.08 -15.90 -6.67
N ALA A 33 1.18 -15.64 -7.00
CA ALA A 33 1.62 -14.35 -7.54
C ALA A 33 0.96 -14.04 -8.90
N ALA A 34 0.85 -15.03 -9.80
CA ALA A 34 0.12 -14.86 -11.05
C ALA A 34 -1.37 -14.57 -10.81
N ARG A 35 -1.99 -15.22 -9.81
CA ARG A 35 -3.37 -14.93 -9.38
C ARG A 35 -3.52 -13.50 -8.89
N TYR A 36 -2.56 -13.02 -8.10
CA TYR A 36 -2.50 -11.63 -7.62
C TYR A 36 -2.36 -10.63 -8.78
N LEU A 37 -1.44 -10.85 -9.72
CA LEU A 37 -1.23 -9.96 -10.86
C LEU A 37 -2.43 -9.92 -11.81
N LYS A 38 -3.20 -11.01 -11.92
CA LYS A 38 -4.48 -10.97 -12.63
C LYS A 38 -5.52 -10.10 -11.93
N ALA A 39 -5.50 -10.04 -10.59
CA ALA A 39 -6.41 -9.23 -9.81
C ALA A 39 -6.03 -7.74 -9.83
N LEU A 40 -4.73 -7.44 -9.89
CA LEU A 40 -4.14 -6.11 -9.97
C LEU A 40 -3.08 -6.06 -11.10
N PRO A 41 -3.50 -5.92 -12.37
CA PRO A 41 -2.61 -5.93 -13.53
C PRO A 41 -1.59 -4.79 -13.50
N PRO A 42 -0.34 -5.03 -13.93
CA PRO A 42 0.66 -3.98 -14.01
C PRO A 42 0.26 -2.75 -14.83
N GLU A 43 -0.52 -2.96 -15.87
CA GLU A 43 -1.06 -1.91 -16.74
C GLU A 43 -1.91 -0.91 -15.96
N GLU A 44 -2.69 -1.37 -14.97
CA GLU A 44 -3.54 -0.49 -14.17
C GLU A 44 -2.70 0.46 -13.31
N PHE A 45 -1.73 -0.06 -12.55
CA PHE A 45 -0.93 0.79 -11.66
C PHE A 45 0.08 1.66 -12.41
N VAL A 46 0.71 1.13 -13.47
CA VAL A 46 1.64 1.92 -14.28
C VAL A 46 0.90 2.96 -15.12
N GLY A 47 -0.31 2.63 -15.60
CA GLY A 47 -1.16 3.58 -16.30
C GLY A 47 -1.48 4.81 -15.45
N ASP A 48 -1.83 4.61 -14.17
CA ASP A 48 -2.04 5.70 -13.22
C ASP A 48 -0.78 6.56 -12.99
N MET A 49 0.41 5.92 -12.96
CA MET A 49 1.68 6.63 -12.87
C MET A 49 1.93 7.50 -14.12
N ILE A 50 1.76 6.94 -15.31
CA ILE A 50 1.89 7.66 -16.59
C ILE A 50 0.90 8.83 -16.64
N PHE A 51 -0.35 8.61 -16.24
CA PHE A 51 -1.37 9.66 -16.18
C PHE A 51 -0.98 10.80 -15.23
N THR A 52 -0.41 10.44 -14.07
CA THR A 52 0.08 11.42 -13.08
C THR A 52 1.26 12.21 -13.64
N MET A 53 2.22 11.55 -14.30
CA MET A 53 3.35 12.22 -14.97
C MET A 53 2.87 13.18 -16.06
N ALA A 54 1.84 12.80 -16.82
CA ALA A 54 1.26 13.64 -17.86
C ALA A 54 0.69 14.96 -17.33
N GLN A 55 0.32 15.04 -16.03
CA GLN A 55 -0.18 16.29 -15.44
C GLN A 55 0.85 17.42 -15.45
N ASN A 56 2.15 17.09 -15.56
CA ASN A 56 3.23 18.07 -15.68
C ASN A 56 3.33 18.73 -17.06
N PHE A 57 2.58 18.26 -18.06
CA PHE A 57 2.54 18.82 -19.41
C PHE A 57 1.32 19.72 -19.64
N PRO A 58 1.38 20.67 -20.61
CA PRO A 58 0.20 21.40 -21.08
C PRO A 58 -0.91 20.45 -21.53
N ALA A 59 -2.17 20.83 -21.30
CA ALA A 59 -3.35 19.97 -21.53
C ALA A 59 -3.38 19.34 -22.94
N GLY A 60 -3.00 20.09 -23.98
CA GLY A 60 -2.97 19.61 -25.36
C GLY A 60 -1.91 18.54 -25.67
N GLN A 61 -0.88 18.41 -24.83
CA GLN A 61 0.23 17.46 -25.04
C GLN A 61 0.08 16.17 -24.22
N ARG A 62 -0.81 16.17 -23.23
CA ARG A 62 -0.93 15.06 -22.27
C ARG A 62 -1.30 13.74 -22.93
N LYS A 63 -2.25 13.78 -23.87
CA LYS A 63 -2.71 12.58 -24.57
C LYS A 63 -1.58 11.94 -25.37
N GLU A 64 -0.86 12.74 -26.15
CA GLU A 64 0.27 12.26 -26.94
C GLU A 64 1.37 11.66 -26.06
N PHE A 65 1.68 12.31 -24.94
CA PHE A 65 2.62 11.77 -23.96
C PHE A 65 2.17 10.41 -23.40
N ILE A 66 0.91 10.29 -22.95
CA ILE A 66 0.36 9.04 -22.42
C ILE A 66 0.39 7.93 -23.47
N ASP A 67 -0.03 8.25 -24.70
CA ASP A 67 -0.09 7.29 -25.81
C ASP A 67 1.33 6.79 -26.17
N ASN A 68 2.32 7.68 -26.23
CA ASN A 68 3.72 7.31 -26.51
C ASN A 68 4.34 6.50 -25.38
N MET A 69 4.17 6.92 -24.12
CA MET A 69 4.68 6.17 -22.96
C MET A 69 4.09 4.76 -22.90
N THR A 70 2.78 4.63 -23.05
CA THR A 70 2.09 3.34 -23.05
C THR A 70 2.55 2.46 -24.20
N ARG A 71 2.81 3.03 -25.40
CA ARG A 71 3.28 2.26 -26.56
C ARG A 71 4.71 1.75 -26.40
N HIS A 72 5.59 2.54 -25.79
CA HIS A 72 7.02 2.24 -25.72
C HIS A 72 7.41 1.47 -24.46
N LEU A 73 6.55 1.43 -23.45
CA LEU A 73 6.79 0.66 -22.25
C LEU A 73 6.59 -0.83 -22.50
N ASP A 74 7.57 -1.64 -22.12
CA ASP A 74 7.47 -3.09 -22.12
C ASP A 74 6.72 -3.57 -20.87
N PHE A 75 5.39 -3.65 -20.96
CA PHE A 75 4.54 -4.14 -19.87
C PHE A 75 4.84 -5.58 -19.48
N LYS A 76 5.28 -6.41 -20.43
CA LYS A 76 5.65 -7.80 -20.15
C LYS A 76 6.90 -7.87 -19.27
N ALA A 77 7.92 -7.06 -19.56
CA ALA A 77 9.10 -6.97 -18.71
C ALA A 77 8.75 -6.47 -17.29
N VAL A 78 7.81 -5.53 -17.17
CA VAL A 78 7.31 -5.07 -15.87
C VAL A 78 6.58 -6.17 -15.12
N GLU A 79 5.70 -6.92 -15.80
CA GLU A 79 4.97 -8.05 -15.21
C GLU A 79 5.94 -9.13 -14.72
N GLU A 80 6.91 -9.54 -15.54
CA GLU A 80 7.91 -10.55 -15.19
C GLU A 80 8.77 -10.12 -13.99
N ALA A 81 9.23 -8.85 -13.97
CA ALA A 81 9.99 -8.31 -12.85
C ALA A 81 9.15 -8.26 -11.55
N THR A 82 7.87 -7.91 -11.68
CA THR A 82 6.96 -7.88 -10.54
C THR A 82 6.70 -9.29 -9.99
N LEU A 83 6.40 -10.24 -10.87
CA LEU A 83 6.19 -11.64 -10.52
C LEU A 83 7.41 -12.22 -9.80
N ASP A 84 8.61 -12.02 -10.35
CA ASP A 84 9.85 -12.51 -9.76
C ASP A 84 10.10 -11.90 -8.37
N SER A 85 9.87 -10.59 -8.21
CA SER A 85 9.98 -9.92 -6.91
C SER A 85 8.99 -10.49 -5.88
N LEU A 86 7.73 -10.67 -6.26
CA LEU A 86 6.68 -11.23 -5.41
C LEU A 86 7.04 -12.65 -4.93
N VAL A 87 7.48 -13.52 -5.85
CA VAL A 87 7.85 -14.91 -5.54
C VAL A 87 9.07 -15.00 -4.62
N ARG A 88 10.01 -14.06 -4.74
CA ARG A 88 11.21 -14.01 -3.89
C ARG A 88 10.89 -13.57 -2.46
N HIS A 89 9.96 -12.64 -2.29
CA HIS A 89 9.76 -11.96 -1.00
C HIS A 89 8.52 -12.40 -0.23
N LEU A 90 7.53 -13.01 -0.89
CA LEU A 90 6.28 -13.42 -0.26
C LEU A 90 6.12 -14.94 -0.30
N THR A 91 5.50 -15.46 0.76
CA THR A 91 5.05 -16.85 0.84
C THR A 91 3.80 -17.07 -0.02
N ALA A 92 3.51 -18.32 -0.35
CA ALA A 92 2.29 -18.68 -1.07
C ALA A 92 1.02 -18.21 -0.34
N LYS A 93 1.00 -18.29 0.99
CA LYS A 93 -0.14 -17.88 1.83
C LYS A 93 -0.40 -16.38 1.76
N GLU A 94 0.65 -15.57 1.85
CA GLU A 94 0.56 -14.12 1.72
C GLU A 94 0.07 -13.72 0.32
N LEU A 95 0.61 -14.36 -0.72
CA LEU A 95 0.20 -14.13 -2.10
C LEU A 95 -1.26 -14.52 -2.35
N SER A 96 -1.71 -15.67 -1.82
CA SER A 96 -3.11 -16.07 -1.92
C SER A 96 -4.01 -15.07 -1.21
N ALA A 97 -3.65 -14.64 0.01
CA ALA A 97 -4.45 -13.67 0.77
C ALA A 97 -4.55 -12.32 0.03
N LEU A 98 -3.46 -11.85 -0.57
CA LEU A 98 -3.47 -10.67 -1.42
C LEU A 98 -4.35 -10.88 -2.66
N ALA A 99 -4.19 -12.01 -3.36
CA ALA A 99 -5.01 -12.33 -4.52
C ALA A 99 -6.50 -12.38 -4.18
N ASP A 100 -6.88 -13.01 -3.07
CA ASP A 100 -8.26 -13.09 -2.59
C ASP A 100 -8.80 -11.68 -2.32
N PHE A 101 -8.07 -10.87 -1.56
CA PHE A 101 -8.48 -9.51 -1.24
C PHE A 101 -8.70 -8.66 -2.51
N TYR A 102 -7.70 -8.58 -3.40
CA TYR A 102 -7.75 -7.77 -4.61
C TYR A 102 -8.70 -8.31 -5.69
N SER A 103 -9.09 -9.59 -5.63
CA SER A 103 -10.04 -10.16 -6.58
C SER A 103 -11.50 -9.74 -6.32
N THR A 104 -11.80 -9.26 -5.12
CA THR A 104 -13.17 -8.86 -4.76
C THR A 104 -13.50 -7.42 -5.17
N PRO A 105 -14.76 -7.12 -5.56
CA PRO A 105 -15.21 -5.75 -5.79
C PRO A 105 -15.02 -4.84 -4.57
N VAL A 106 -15.19 -5.38 -3.37
CA VAL A 106 -15.01 -4.66 -2.11
C VAL A 106 -13.54 -4.33 -1.87
N GLY A 107 -12.62 -5.28 -2.05
CA GLY A 107 -11.18 -5.04 -1.89
C GLY A 107 -10.65 -4.00 -2.87
N LYS A 108 -11.03 -4.09 -4.16
CA LYS A 108 -10.69 -3.06 -5.16
C LYS A 108 -11.22 -1.68 -4.78
N SER A 109 -12.49 -1.61 -4.36
CA SER A 109 -13.11 -0.36 -3.92
C SER A 109 -12.43 0.23 -2.67
N ALA A 110 -12.09 -0.62 -1.70
CA ALA A 110 -11.39 -0.22 -0.49
C ALA A 110 -10.02 0.37 -0.79
N MET A 111 -9.20 -0.29 -1.63
CA MET A 111 -7.87 0.21 -1.98
C MET A 111 -7.91 1.54 -2.74
N LYS A 112 -8.87 1.71 -3.65
CA LYS A 112 -9.09 3.01 -4.31
C LYS A 112 -9.43 4.12 -3.32
N LYS A 113 -10.27 3.82 -2.32
CA LYS A 113 -10.65 4.79 -1.27
C LYS A 113 -9.52 5.07 -0.30
N ILE A 114 -8.70 4.08 0.07
CA ILE A 114 -7.51 4.29 0.91
C ILE A 114 -6.59 5.34 0.28
N GLY A 115 -6.38 5.31 -1.04
CA GLY A 115 -5.60 6.34 -1.73
C GLY A 115 -6.20 7.75 -1.61
N VAL A 116 -7.53 7.87 -1.56
CA VAL A 116 -8.21 9.15 -1.28
C VAL A 116 -8.02 9.57 0.17
N CYS A 117 -8.24 8.65 1.12
CA CYS A 117 -8.06 8.91 2.55
C CYS A 117 -6.63 9.38 2.86
N MET A 118 -5.61 8.74 2.29
CA MET A 118 -4.21 9.16 2.48
C MET A 118 -3.95 10.57 1.93
N LYS A 119 -4.55 10.93 0.79
CA LYS A 119 -4.46 12.29 0.23
C LYS A 119 -5.14 13.33 1.13
N GLU A 120 -6.28 13.00 1.71
CA GLU A 120 -7.00 13.87 2.65
C GLU A 120 -6.25 14.03 3.98
N MET A 121 -5.58 12.97 4.45
CA MET A 121 -4.77 13.00 5.68
C MET A 121 -3.49 13.84 5.53
N GLY A 122 -2.95 13.96 4.31
CA GLY A 122 -1.66 14.62 4.04
C GLY A 122 -1.51 16.01 4.67
N PRO A 123 -2.42 16.98 4.41
CA PRO A 123 -2.35 18.31 5.02
C PRO A 123 -2.37 18.30 6.55
N HIS A 124 -3.13 17.40 7.17
CA HIS A 124 -3.21 17.28 8.62
C HIS A 124 -1.90 16.73 9.21
N ILE A 125 -1.33 15.70 8.58
CA ILE A 125 -0.03 15.16 8.97
C ILE A 125 1.06 16.24 8.83
N GLN A 126 1.06 16.99 7.72
CA GLN A 126 2.03 18.06 7.50
C GLN A 126 1.91 19.18 8.54
N LEU A 127 0.69 19.53 8.95
CA LEU A 127 0.45 20.51 10.00
C LEU A 127 0.99 20.04 11.36
N GLU A 128 0.70 18.79 11.76
CA GLU A 128 1.19 18.25 13.03
C GLU A 128 2.72 18.08 13.04
N LEU A 129 3.33 17.69 11.91
CA LEU A 129 4.79 17.67 11.75
C LEU A 129 5.40 19.07 11.90
N GLN A 130 4.79 20.12 11.32
CA GLN A 130 5.26 21.50 11.49
C GLN A 130 5.16 21.95 12.96
N LYS A 131 4.05 21.64 13.64
CA LYS A 131 3.88 21.95 15.08
C LYS A 131 4.92 21.22 15.93
N ALA A 132 5.15 19.93 15.67
CA ALA A 132 6.17 19.15 16.36
C ALA A 132 7.55 19.75 16.15
N PHE A 133 7.90 20.10 14.91
CA PHE A 133 9.16 20.74 14.57
C PHE A 133 9.36 22.07 15.30
N LEU A 134 8.34 22.95 15.36
CA LEU A 134 8.42 24.21 16.11
C LEU A 134 8.68 23.97 17.59
N LYS A 135 7.92 23.06 18.23
CA LYS A 135 8.13 22.70 19.64
C LYS A 135 9.53 22.16 19.89
N THR A 136 10.02 21.30 19.00
CA THR A 136 11.37 20.74 19.07
C THR A 136 12.44 21.81 18.85
N SER A 137 12.25 22.75 17.93
CA SER A 137 13.19 23.85 17.71
C SER A 137 13.27 24.79 18.92
N GLN A 138 12.17 24.97 19.66
CA GLN A 138 12.15 25.75 20.90
C GLN A 138 12.81 25.00 22.07
N SER A 139 12.65 23.67 22.14
CA SER A 139 13.27 22.85 23.19
C SER A 139 14.73 22.51 22.92
N ILE A 140 15.17 22.49 21.66
CA ILE A 140 16.55 22.26 21.23
C ILE A 140 17.30 23.59 20.99
N GLY A 141 16.61 24.69 20.68
CA GLY A 141 17.21 26.03 20.57
C GLY A 141 17.83 26.56 21.87
N THR A 142 17.61 25.87 22.99
CA THR A 142 18.35 26.05 24.25
C THR A 142 19.65 25.23 24.34
N LYS A 143 19.95 24.38 23.34
CA LYS A 143 21.21 23.62 23.21
C LYS A 143 22.05 24.19 22.05
N PRO A 144 23.25 24.74 22.32
CA PRO A 144 24.15 25.24 21.27
C PRO A 144 24.55 24.11 20.28
N GLY A 145 24.40 24.36 18.98
CA GLY A 145 25.05 23.54 17.93
C GLY A 145 24.16 22.70 17.00
N LEU A 146 22.83 22.68 17.15
CA LEU A 146 21.94 21.95 16.22
C LEU A 146 21.03 22.91 15.44
N ASN A 147 21.42 23.23 14.21
CA ASN A 147 20.64 24.08 13.32
C ASN A 147 19.72 23.20 12.44
N LEU A 148 18.47 22.97 12.87
CA LEU A 148 17.49 22.30 12.00
C LEU A 148 17.00 23.30 10.94
N PRO A 149 17.02 22.95 9.64
CA PRO A 149 16.44 23.79 8.61
C PRO A 149 14.94 23.97 8.89
N LEU A 150 14.51 25.21 9.17
CA LEU A 150 13.09 25.52 9.25
C LEU A 150 12.42 25.17 7.91
N PRO A 151 11.26 24.49 7.88
CA PRO A 151 10.51 24.34 6.66
C PRO A 151 10.20 25.72 6.09
N ARG A 152 10.60 25.96 4.84
CA ARG A 152 10.29 27.23 4.16
C ARG A 152 8.78 27.43 4.14
N PRO A 153 8.26 28.64 4.45
CA PRO A 153 6.84 28.91 4.33
C PRO A 153 6.38 28.57 2.91
N ALA A 154 5.24 27.90 2.79
CA ALA A 154 4.64 27.60 1.50
C ALA A 154 4.46 28.92 0.71
N PRO A 155 4.67 28.93 -0.61
CA PRO A 155 4.45 30.12 -1.42
C PRO A 155 3.02 30.61 -1.21
N GLU A 156 2.90 31.84 -0.72
CA GLU A 156 1.64 32.54 -0.57
C GLU A 156 0.95 32.54 -1.93
N LYS A 157 -0.23 31.90 -2.02
CA LYS A 157 -1.02 31.92 -3.26
C LYS A 157 -1.27 33.39 -3.59
N GLY A 158 -0.74 33.81 -4.74
CA GLY A 158 -0.58 35.20 -5.14
C GLY A 158 -1.79 36.07 -4.82
N SER A 159 -1.51 37.16 -4.10
CA SER A 159 -2.41 38.29 -3.95
C SER A 159 -2.82 38.79 -5.36
N PRO A 160 -4.09 39.12 -5.59
CA PRO A 160 -4.51 39.68 -6.88
C PRO A 160 -3.80 41.02 -7.08
N LYS A 161 -3.03 41.13 -8.16
CA LYS A 161 -2.51 42.44 -8.60
C LYS A 161 -3.72 43.31 -8.93
N LYS A 162 -3.84 44.44 -8.22
CA LYS A 162 -4.74 45.55 -8.56
C LYS A 162 -4.32 46.18 -9.88
#